data_AF-A0A2H6N396-F1
#
_entry.id   AF-A0A2H6N396-F1
#
_cell.length_a   1.000
_cell.length_b   1.000
_cell.length_c   1.000
_cell.angle_alpha   90.00
_cell.angle_beta   90.00
_cell.angle_gamma   90.00
#
_symmetry.space_group_name_H-M   'P 1'
#
loop_
_entity.id
_entity.type
_entity.pdbx_description
1 polymer ?
#
loop_
_entity_poly.entity_id
_entity_poly.type
_entity_poly.pdbx_seq_one_letter_code
_entity_poly.pdbx_strand_id
1 'polypeptide(L)'
;DIAKYLTYENAERWLKELQDHADANIVIMLVGNKSDLRHLRAVPTDEAKSFAEKNGLSFIETSALDSTNVETAFHNILAEIYRIVSQRQLAGGQPETEFSHGTTIEPIKVLPTQQEARQTPCCQNI
;
A
#
# COMPACT_ATOMS: atom_id res chain seq x y z
N ASP A 1 10.06 3.79 -3.73
CA ASP A 1 10.16 5.10 -4.42
C ASP A 1 10.83 4.85 -5.75
N ILE A 2 10.15 5.08 -6.87
CA ILE A 2 10.67 4.69 -8.19
C ILE A 2 11.94 5.46 -8.60
N ALA A 3 12.22 6.60 -7.96
CA ALA A 3 13.39 7.43 -8.25
C ALA A 3 14.62 7.05 -7.41
N LYS A 4 14.49 6.06 -6.50
CA LYS A 4 15.58 5.63 -5.60
C LYS A 4 15.70 4.11 -5.58
N TYR A 5 16.68 3.58 -6.31
CA TYR A 5 16.90 2.14 -6.45
C TYR A 5 17.11 1.43 -5.11
N LEU A 6 17.86 2.01 -4.18
CA LEU A 6 18.05 1.46 -2.82
C LEU A 6 16.73 1.18 -2.08
N THR A 7 15.68 1.98 -2.32
CA THR A 7 14.38 1.75 -1.69
C THR A 7 13.67 0.52 -2.24
N TYR A 8 13.95 0.17 -3.50
CA TYR A 8 13.47 -1.05 -4.13
C TYR A 8 14.28 -2.27 -3.69
N GLU A 9 15.61 -2.19 -3.57
CA GLU A 9 16.41 -3.28 -2.99
C GLU A 9 15.95 -3.64 -1.57
N ASN A 10 15.63 -2.63 -0.76
CA ASN A 10 15.10 -2.87 0.58
C ASN A 10 13.72 -3.54 0.59
N ALA A 11 12.97 -3.54 -0.53
CA ALA A 11 11.64 -4.15 -0.59
C ALA A 11 11.67 -5.66 -0.34
N GLU A 12 12.73 -6.36 -0.76
CA GLU A 12 12.92 -7.78 -0.46
C GLU A 12 13.04 -8.04 1.04
N ARG A 13 13.81 -7.21 1.73
CA ARG A 13 13.92 -7.26 3.19
C ARG A 13 12.57 -7.01 3.86
N TRP A 14 11.83 -5.98 3.44
CA TRP A 14 10.51 -5.68 4.01
C TRP A 14 9.50 -6.81 3.76
N LEU A 15 9.53 -7.42 2.57
CA LEU A 15 8.70 -8.58 2.26
C LEU A 15 9.01 -9.74 3.22
N LYS A 16 10.28 -10.03 3.46
CA LYS A 16 10.69 -11.06 4.41
C LYS A 16 10.22 -10.73 5.83
N GLU A 17 10.40 -9.49 6.28
CA GLU A 17 9.93 -9.06 7.61
C GLU A 17 8.41 -9.24 7.76
N LEU A 18 7.61 -8.96 6.72
CA LEU A 18 6.17 -9.23 6.71
C LEU A 18 5.87 -10.74 6.74
N GLN A 19 6.56 -11.55 5.94
CA GLN A 19 6.35 -13.00 5.92
C GLN A 19 6.71 -13.67 7.26
N ASP A 20 7.74 -13.16 7.95
CA ASP A 20 8.22 -13.72 9.22
C ASP A 20 7.35 -13.33 10.42
N HIS A 21 6.67 -12.16 10.37
CA HIS A 21 6.02 -11.58 11.55
C HIS A 21 4.54 -11.20 11.40
N ALA A 22 3.99 -11.15 10.18
CA ALA A 22 2.58 -10.85 9.96
C ALA A 22 1.71 -12.13 9.96
N ASP A 23 0.39 -11.94 10.00
CA ASP A 23 -0.56 -13.04 9.82
C ASP A 23 -0.33 -13.74 8.46
N ALA A 24 -0.40 -15.07 8.43
CA ALA A 24 -0.18 -15.86 7.22
C ALA A 24 -1.15 -15.52 6.08
N ASN A 25 -2.24 -14.81 6.38
CA ASN A 25 -3.29 -14.41 5.44
C ASN A 25 -3.23 -12.93 5.06
N ILE A 26 -2.15 -12.24 5.43
CA ILE A 26 -1.90 -10.87 4.99
C ILE A 26 -1.90 -10.80 3.46
N VAL A 27 -2.58 -9.79 2.92
CA VAL A 27 -2.53 -9.47 1.49
C VAL A 27 -1.50 -8.35 1.31
N ILE A 28 -0.54 -8.57 0.42
CA ILE A 28 0.58 -7.65 0.22
C ILE A 28 0.55 -7.11 -1.21
N MET A 29 0.68 -5.79 -1.34
CA MET A 29 0.81 -5.10 -2.61
C MET A 29 2.09 -4.26 -2.64
N LEU A 30 2.90 -4.44 -3.68
CA LEU A 30 4.05 -3.60 -3.96
C LEU A 30 3.59 -2.30 -4.62
N VAL A 31 3.95 -1.17 -4.00
CA VAL A 31 3.59 0.16 -4.50
C VAL A 31 4.84 0.93 -4.96
N GLY A 32 4.97 1.15 -6.26
CA GLY A 32 5.97 2.03 -6.85
C GLY A 32 5.55 3.50 -6.76
N ASN A 33 5.76 4.13 -5.60
CA ASN A 33 5.38 5.54 -5.39
C ASN A 33 6.34 6.53 -6.10
N LYS A 34 5.84 7.76 -6.32
CA LYS A 34 6.47 8.90 -7.03
C LYS A 34 6.54 8.75 -8.54
N SER A 35 5.50 8.18 -9.15
CA SER A 35 5.41 8.00 -10.60
C SER A 35 5.44 9.30 -11.42
N ASP A 36 5.26 10.46 -10.77
CA ASP A 36 5.48 11.80 -11.31
C ASP A 36 6.95 12.06 -11.68
N LEU A 37 7.92 11.46 -10.97
CA LEU A 37 9.36 11.61 -11.20
C LEU A 37 9.89 10.73 -12.34
N ARG A 38 9.18 10.64 -13.46
CA ARG A 38 9.52 9.73 -14.59
C ARG A 38 10.94 9.94 -15.12
N HIS A 39 11.40 11.19 -15.17
CA HIS A 39 12.75 11.53 -15.66
C HIS A 39 13.87 11.14 -14.71
N LEU A 40 13.55 10.87 -13.44
CA LEU A 40 14.49 10.41 -12.41
C LEU A 40 14.27 8.94 -12.07
N ARG A 41 13.53 8.20 -12.91
CA ARG A 41 13.24 6.79 -12.68
C ARG A 41 14.54 6.01 -12.58
N ALA A 42 14.76 5.39 -11.42
CA ALA A 42 15.86 4.48 -11.16
C ALA A 42 15.41 3.01 -11.21
N VAL A 43 14.11 2.76 -10.99
CA VAL A 43 13.52 1.40 -11.00
C VAL A 43 12.62 1.25 -12.23
N PRO A 44 12.99 0.43 -13.22
CA PRO A 44 12.13 0.06 -14.34
C PRO A 44 10.82 -0.58 -13.86
N THR A 45 9.70 -0.20 -14.48
CA THR A 45 8.38 -0.76 -14.13
C THR A 45 8.34 -2.28 -14.31
N ASP A 46 8.93 -2.79 -15.38
CA ASP A 46 8.96 -4.23 -15.68
C ASP A 46 9.76 -5.02 -14.64
N GLU A 47 10.81 -4.41 -14.08
CA GLU A 47 11.63 -5.03 -13.03
C GLU A 47 10.82 -5.20 -11.75
N ALA A 48 10.20 -4.11 -11.27
CA ALA A 48 9.35 -4.14 -10.08
C ALA A 48 8.12 -5.06 -10.27
N LYS A 49 7.53 -5.06 -11.47
CA LYS A 49 6.43 -5.95 -11.82
C LYS A 49 6.86 -7.42 -11.78
N SER A 50 8.03 -7.76 -12.35
CA SER A 50 8.56 -9.12 -12.32
C SER A 50 8.85 -9.57 -10.88
N PHE A 51 9.38 -8.69 -10.03
CA PHE A 51 9.57 -8.98 -8.61
C PHE A 51 8.23 -9.28 -7.91
N ALA A 52 7.20 -8.48 -8.17
CA ALA A 52 5.88 -8.69 -7.59
C ALA A 52 5.27 -10.03 -8.03
N GLU A 53 5.30 -10.33 -9.33
CA GLU A 53 4.79 -11.60 -9.88
C GLU A 53 5.50 -12.82 -9.30
N LYS A 54 6.84 -12.78 -9.19
CA LYS A 54 7.64 -13.87 -8.59
C LYS A 54 7.29 -14.15 -7.13
N ASN A 55 6.91 -13.11 -6.39
CA ASN A 55 6.59 -13.20 -4.96
C ASN A 55 5.07 -13.29 -4.69
N GLY A 56 4.24 -13.37 -5.74
CA GLY A 56 2.78 -13.45 -5.58
C GLY A 56 2.15 -12.17 -5.04
N LEU A 57 2.74 -11.01 -5.32
CA LEU A 57 2.27 -9.70 -4.87
C LEU A 57 1.48 -8.98 -5.98
N SER A 58 0.46 -8.23 -5.59
CA SER A 58 -0.14 -7.23 -6.47
C SER A 58 0.84 -6.06 -6.68
N PHE A 59 0.84 -5.41 -7.84
CA PHE A 59 1.73 -4.28 -8.13
C PHE A 59 0.99 -3.09 -8.75
N ILE A 60 1.33 -1.88 -8.30
CA ILE A 60 0.84 -0.63 -8.88
C ILE A 60 1.86 0.50 -8.69
N GLU A 61 2.00 1.37 -9.68
CA GLU A 61 2.76 2.62 -9.53
C GLU A 61 1.81 3.76 -9.22
N THR A 62 2.18 4.59 -8.24
CA THR A 62 1.36 5.69 -7.75
C THR A 62 2.16 6.98 -7.68
N SER A 63 1.47 8.10 -7.68
CA SER A 63 2.04 9.37 -7.24
C SER A 63 1.13 9.98 -6.19
N ALA A 64 1.66 10.10 -4.98
CA ALA A 64 1.01 10.87 -3.93
C ALA A 64 0.98 12.38 -4.24
N LEU A 65 1.82 12.88 -5.16
CA LEU A 65 1.89 14.29 -5.52
C LEU A 65 0.72 14.70 -6.41
N ASP A 66 0.45 13.94 -7.47
CA ASP A 66 -0.60 14.24 -8.45
C ASP A 66 -1.85 13.34 -8.31
N SER A 67 -1.88 12.50 -7.27
CA SER A 67 -2.93 11.52 -6.95
C SER A 67 -3.06 10.35 -7.94
N THR A 68 -2.13 10.21 -8.88
CA THR A 68 -2.15 9.09 -9.85
C THR A 68 -2.20 7.75 -9.12
N ASN A 69 -3.23 6.97 -9.42
CA ASN A 69 -3.45 5.59 -8.95
C ASN A 69 -3.53 5.41 -7.42
N VAL A 70 -3.53 6.48 -6.62
CA VAL A 70 -3.58 6.36 -5.15
C VAL A 70 -4.88 5.70 -4.73
N GLU A 71 -6.02 6.23 -5.20
CA GLU A 71 -7.33 5.67 -4.92
C GLU A 71 -7.47 4.23 -5.45
N THR A 72 -6.97 3.97 -6.65
CA THR A 72 -6.98 2.64 -7.26
C THR A 72 -6.16 1.62 -6.44
N ALA A 73 -5.01 2.02 -5.91
CA ALA A 73 -4.18 1.14 -5.09
C ALA A 73 -4.94 0.67 -3.84
N PHE A 74 -5.58 1.60 -3.12
CA PHE A 74 -6.38 1.27 -1.94
C PHE A 74 -7.62 0.44 -2.28
N HIS A 75 -8.35 0.79 -3.34
CA HIS A 75 -9.51 0.00 -3.77
C HIS A 75 -9.11 -1.44 -4.13
N ASN A 76 -8.00 -1.62 -4.86
CA ASN A 76 -7.54 -2.93 -5.28
C ASN A 76 -7.18 -3.82 -4.08
N ILE A 77 -6.40 -3.30 -3.12
CA ILE A 77 -5.98 -4.10 -1.96
C ILE A 77 -7.17 -4.43 -1.04
N LEU A 78 -8.09 -3.48 -0.84
CA LEU A 78 -9.30 -3.72 -0.05
C LEU A 78 -10.24 -4.73 -0.70
N ALA A 79 -10.42 -4.65 -2.03
CA ALA A 79 -11.21 -5.62 -2.77
C ALA A 79 -10.59 -7.03 -2.70
N GLU A 80 -9.26 -7.13 -2.76
CA GLU A 80 -8.55 -8.39 -2.63
C GLU A 80 -8.70 -9.02 -1.23
N ILE A 81 -8.55 -8.21 -0.18
CA ILE A 81 -8.81 -8.63 1.21
C ILE A 81 -10.25 -9.12 1.34
N TYR A 82 -11.23 -8.33 0.88
CA TYR A 82 -12.65 -8.70 0.95
C TYR A 82 -12.94 -10.03 0.23
N ARG A 83 -12.34 -10.24 -0.95
CA ARG A 83 -12.48 -11.49 -1.71
C ARG A 83 -11.93 -12.69 -0.92
N ILE A 84 -10.77 -12.56 -0.29
CA ILE A 84 -10.17 -13.65 0.49
C ILE A 84 -10.99 -13.97 1.74
N VAL A 85 -11.44 -12.95 2.46
CA VAL A 85 -12.23 -13.12 3.69
C VAL A 85 -13.61 -13.71 3.37
N SER A 86 -14.30 -13.21 2.35
CA SER A 86 -15.63 -13.71 1.95
C SER A 86 -15.59 -15.17 1.47
N GLN A 87 -14.56 -15.57 0.72
CA GLN A 87 -14.40 -16.97 0.28
C GLN A 87 -14.21 -17.94 1.47
N ARG A 88 -13.54 -17.50 2.53
CA ARG A 88 -13.33 -18.33 3.74
C ARG A 88 -14.60 -18.53 4.55
N GLN A 89 -15.43 -17.50 4.65
CA GLN A 89 -16.73 -17.60 5.34
C GLN A 89 -17.67 -18.63 4.66
N LEU A 90 -17.57 -18.78 3.34
CA LEU A 90 -18.35 -19.77 2.58
C LEU A 90 -17.82 -21.21 2.72
N ALA A 91 -16.56 -21.39 3.13
CA ALA A 91 -15.90 -22.70 3.20
C ALA A 91 -16.00 -23.40 4.58
N GLY A 92 -16.74 -22.85 5.54
CA GLY A 92 -17.16 -23.56 6.76
C GLY A 92 -16.17 -23.64 7.92
N GLY A 93 -15.20 -22.73 8.02
CA GLY A 93 -14.38 -22.57 9.24
C GLY A 93 -15.07 -21.70 10.28
N GLN A 94 -15.17 -22.17 11.53
CA GLN A 94 -15.77 -21.43 12.66
C GLN A 94 -15.18 -20.01 12.80
N PRO A 95 -15.99 -18.99 13.15
CA PRO A 95 -15.50 -17.64 13.32
C PRO A 95 -14.89 -17.51 14.72
N GLU A 96 -13.57 -17.46 14.82
CA GLU A 96 -12.94 -16.80 15.96
C GLU A 96 -12.57 -15.37 15.59
N THR A 97 -13.10 -14.46 16.41
CA THR A 97 -12.91 -13.01 16.51
C THR A 97 -13.84 -12.10 15.70
N GLU A 98 -14.57 -11.31 16.49
CA GLU A 98 -15.61 -10.37 16.16
C GLU A 98 -15.08 -9.21 15.30
N PHE A 99 -15.26 -9.28 13.99
CA PHE A 99 -15.43 -8.07 13.19
C PHE A 99 -16.93 -7.82 13.05
N SER A 100 -17.44 -6.91 13.89
CA SER A 100 -18.82 -6.49 13.89
C SER A 100 -19.24 -6.06 12.49
N HIS A 101 -20.30 -6.68 11.99
CA HIS A 101 -20.91 -6.36 10.71
C HIS A 101 -21.45 -4.92 10.71
N GLY A 102 -20.62 -3.98 10.26
CA GLY A 102 -21.05 -2.64 9.86
C GLY A 102 -21.11 -2.56 8.34
N THR A 103 -22.21 -2.99 7.73
CA THR A 103 -22.42 -2.98 6.26
C THR A 103 -22.72 -1.58 5.70
N THR A 104 -21.97 -0.55 6.10
CA THR A 104 -22.01 0.76 5.43
C THR A 104 -20.59 1.21 5.16
N ILE A 105 -20.15 1.04 3.90
CA ILE A 105 -18.93 1.69 3.40
C ILE A 105 -19.28 3.17 3.29
N GLU A 106 -19.04 3.94 4.35
CA GLU A 106 -19.06 5.39 4.22
C GLU A 106 -17.80 5.84 3.47
N PRO A 107 -17.92 6.66 2.42
CA PRO A 107 -16.76 7.21 1.74
C PRO A 107 -15.93 8.03 2.73
N ILE A 108 -14.66 7.68 2.89
CA ILE A 108 -13.71 8.47 3.68
C ILE A 108 -13.54 9.81 2.97
N LYS A 109 -14.15 10.87 3.52
CA LYS A 109 -13.91 12.24 3.08
C LYS A 109 -12.60 12.71 3.67
N VAL A 110 -11.52 12.56 2.92
CA VAL A 110 -10.24 13.22 3.21
C VAL A 110 -10.46 14.73 3.05
N LEU A 111 -10.59 15.42 4.17
CA LEU A 111 -10.61 16.88 4.19
C LEU A 111 -9.21 17.38 3.82
N PRO A 112 -9.10 18.44 2.99
CA PRO A 112 -7.82 19.09 2.75
C PRO A 112 -7.22 19.51 4.08
N THR A 113 -5.92 19.29 4.27
CA THR A 113 -5.18 19.86 5.39
C THR A 113 -5.35 21.38 5.33
N GLN A 114 -6.13 21.94 6.25
CA GLN A 114 -6.24 23.39 6.37
C GLN A 114 -4.86 23.91 6.74
N GLN A 115 -4.31 24.79 5.89
CA GLN A 115 -3.16 25.61 6.22
C GLN A 115 -3.57 26.60 7.31
N GLU A 116 -3.70 26.13 8.56
CA GLU A 116 -3.45 27.03 9.67
C GLU A 116 -1.95 27.34 9.63
N ALA A 117 -1.64 28.55 9.20
CA ALA A 117 -0.32 29.15 9.30
C ALA A 117 0.07 29.29 10.79
N ARG A 118 0.34 28.17 11.46
CA ARG A 118 1.05 28.16 12.73
C ARG A 118 2.53 28.18 12.39
N GLN A 119 3.10 29.38 12.38
CA GLN A 119 4.54 29.59 12.33
C GLN A 119 5.16 29.01 13.60
N THR A 120 5.45 27.71 13.60
CA THR A 120 6.42 27.12 14.52
C THR A 120 7.73 26.93 13.75
N PRO A 121 8.83 27.62 14.12
CA PRO A 121 10.12 27.41 13.50
C PRO A 121 10.62 26.01 13.89
N CYS A 122 10.58 25.08 12.93
CA CYS A 122 11.28 23.82 13.04
C CYS A 122 12.75 24.06 12.70
N CYS A 123 13.65 23.49 13.53
CA CYS A 123 15.11 23.62 13.52
C CYS A 123 15.65 24.83 14.31
N GLN A 124 15.91 24.62 15.60
CA GLN A 124 17.02 25.30 16.28
C GLN A 124 18.06 24.26 16.68
N ASN A 125 19.30 24.58 16.28
CA ASN A 125 20.56 23.88 16.46
C ASN A 125 20.73 23.15 17.80
N ILE A 126 21.28 21.94 17.72
CA ILE A 126 22.37 21.46 18.57
C ILE A 126 23.49 21.00 17.66
#